data_AF-A0AAE7BW27-F1
#
_entry.id   AF-A0AAE7BW27-F1
#
_cell.length_a   1.000
_cell.length_b   1.000
_cell.length_c   1.000
_cell.angle_alpha   90.00
_cell.angle_beta   90.00
_cell.angle_gamma   90.00
#
_symmetry.space_group_name_H-M   'P 1'
#
loop_
_entity.id
_entity.type
_entity.pdbx_description
1 polymer ?
#
loop_
_entity_poly.entity_id
_entity_poly.type
_entity_poly.pdbx_seq_one_letter_code
_entity_poly.pdbx_strand_id
1 'polypeptide(L)'
;MSLLRRWFDPIRSSWFYQKPTRQAVLSAEDGLTIYLRLDDVYSYLAVQLLPQLEEILSPELKPLKVVISNQRGEIPNQMSFEEWQNYCINDAKILSRQHRFSFHEMPELPTAEALKQAETILRRTPLRGQDFLYLLEDIFHMLWQKQYGKLRTLHTMASRHHQLQDFSERVFDTTPVLASYFDFGGRQYHAVDDLLRLTRRLKQQKLLTGNPIFLINHIEWREHLISDAEELNEIQGLDPELDLYIALEDPISWLLLAYIKEELADFYNIHLNVYPLSYRGRDGFDWGLATRLSKRTEVEFTPFCRPTVQSILPMAQLYYSCPEEGRVDAMYQILQAVWTRGRDLSYTPHFNALQQELGIGQLTEEDIQAKLKDNDMLCEMKSQPNLPVLELRIDNQSFVFNSLYRVWMIESIFSNVLEEKYKSDNQTESELNKHEQSKS
;
A
#
# COMPACT_ATOMS: atom_id res chain seq x y z
N MET A 1 26.83 -22.46 -7.49
CA MET A 1 25.50 -21.85 -7.74
C MET A 1 25.54 -20.54 -8.56
N SER A 2 26.59 -19.72 -8.46
CA SER A 2 26.67 -18.39 -9.12
C SER A 2 26.64 -18.38 -10.67
N LEU A 3 27.18 -19.38 -11.37
CA LEU A 3 27.18 -19.40 -12.85
C LEU A 3 25.80 -19.67 -13.46
N LEU A 4 25.05 -20.64 -12.92
CA LEU A 4 23.71 -20.96 -13.42
C LEU A 4 22.80 -19.73 -13.28
N ARG A 5 22.78 -19.06 -12.13
CA ARG A 5 21.98 -17.85 -11.92
C ARG A 5 22.27 -16.75 -12.95
N ARG A 6 23.55 -16.41 -13.13
CA ARG A 6 23.99 -15.34 -14.04
C ARG A 6 23.50 -15.52 -15.47
N TRP A 7 23.36 -16.76 -15.93
CA TRP A 7 22.89 -17.09 -17.27
C TRP A 7 21.37 -17.32 -17.31
N PHE A 8 20.81 -18.02 -16.32
CA PHE A 8 19.41 -18.41 -16.33
C PHE A 8 18.45 -17.31 -15.87
N ASP A 9 18.82 -16.45 -14.92
CA ASP A 9 17.92 -15.39 -14.44
C ASP A 9 17.58 -14.38 -15.54
N PRO A 10 18.54 -13.85 -16.33
CA PRO A 10 18.23 -12.96 -17.45
C PRO A 10 17.34 -13.60 -18.52
N ILE A 11 17.59 -14.88 -18.84
CA ILE A 11 16.81 -15.63 -19.83
C ILE A 11 15.39 -15.90 -19.30
N ARG A 12 15.27 -16.36 -18.05
CA ARG A 12 13.98 -16.66 -17.41
C ARG A 12 13.16 -15.38 -17.27
N SER A 13 13.74 -14.31 -16.73
CA SER A 13 13.05 -13.04 -16.53
C SER A 13 12.50 -12.48 -17.85
N SER A 14 13.32 -12.43 -18.90
CA SER A 14 12.88 -12.01 -20.24
C SER A 14 11.72 -12.87 -20.77
N TRP A 15 11.85 -14.20 -20.65
CA TRP A 15 10.81 -15.12 -21.12
C TRP A 15 9.50 -14.98 -20.34
N PHE A 16 9.57 -14.80 -19.03
CA PHE A 16 8.39 -14.57 -18.19
C PHE A 16 7.74 -13.21 -18.45
N TYR A 17 8.53 -12.16 -18.72
CA TYR A 17 8.03 -10.82 -19.02
C TYR A 17 7.30 -10.75 -20.37
N GLN A 18 7.89 -11.38 -21.39
CA GLN A 18 7.34 -11.42 -22.75
C GLN A 18 6.20 -12.42 -22.91
N LYS A 19 6.01 -13.35 -21.96
CA LYS A 19 4.84 -14.23 -21.99
C LYS A 19 3.59 -13.36 -22.04
N PRO A 20 2.74 -13.51 -23.06
CA PRO A 20 1.43 -12.87 -23.02
C PRO A 20 0.77 -13.40 -21.76
N THR A 21 0.46 -12.50 -20.82
CA THR A 21 -0.36 -12.80 -19.66
C THR A 21 -1.72 -13.20 -20.22
N ARG A 22 -1.89 -14.48 -20.57
CA ARG A 22 -3.20 -15.08 -20.74
C ARG A 22 -3.87 -14.84 -19.40
N GLN A 23 -4.85 -13.95 -19.39
CA GLN A 23 -5.70 -13.78 -18.23
C GLN A 23 -6.35 -15.14 -18.01
N ALA A 24 -5.83 -15.90 -17.04
CA ALA A 24 -6.50 -17.10 -16.61
C ALA A 24 -7.91 -16.64 -16.19
N VAL A 25 -8.91 -17.08 -16.95
CA VAL A 25 -10.30 -17.06 -16.52
C VAL A 25 -10.30 -17.85 -15.22
N LEU A 26 -10.75 -17.19 -14.15
CA LEU A 26 -10.76 -17.82 -12.84
C LEU A 26 -12.07 -18.56 -12.70
N SER A 27 -12.07 -19.67 -11.97
CA SER A 27 -13.31 -20.38 -11.72
C SER A 27 -14.25 -19.47 -10.91
N ALA A 28 -15.50 -19.41 -11.35
CA ALA A 28 -16.60 -18.79 -10.61
C ALA A 28 -17.39 -19.82 -9.78
N GLU A 29 -17.02 -21.10 -9.83
CA GLU A 29 -17.75 -22.19 -9.15
C GLU A 29 -17.86 -21.98 -7.63
N ASP A 30 -16.80 -21.43 -7.01
CA ASP A 30 -16.77 -21.14 -5.56
C ASP A 30 -17.35 -19.76 -5.21
N GLY A 31 -17.84 -19.01 -6.22
CA GLY A 31 -18.34 -17.65 -6.06
C GLY A 31 -17.26 -16.63 -5.72
N LEU A 32 -17.69 -15.49 -5.16
CA LEU A 32 -16.82 -14.46 -4.61
C LEU A 32 -16.94 -14.49 -3.07
N THR A 33 -15.81 -14.58 -2.38
CA THR A 33 -15.78 -14.61 -0.91
C THR A 33 -15.02 -13.41 -0.37
N ILE A 34 -15.52 -12.77 0.69
CA ILE A 34 -14.75 -11.78 1.47
C ILE A 34 -14.47 -12.31 2.87
N TYR A 35 -13.22 -12.14 3.31
CA TYR A 35 -12.76 -12.45 4.66
C TYR A 35 -12.61 -11.17 5.47
N LEU A 36 -13.27 -11.14 6.62
CA LEU A 36 -13.40 -9.97 7.48
C LEU A 36 -13.08 -10.34 8.93
N ARG A 37 -12.73 -9.32 9.71
CA ARG A 37 -12.64 -9.35 11.16
C ARG A 37 -13.35 -8.14 11.75
N LEU A 38 -14.15 -8.35 12.80
CA LEU A 38 -14.89 -7.26 13.45
C LEU A 38 -13.97 -6.25 14.15
N ASP A 39 -12.77 -6.68 14.55
CA ASP A 39 -11.72 -5.87 15.18
C ASP A 39 -10.65 -5.36 14.19
N ASP A 40 -10.91 -5.46 12.89
CA ASP A 40 -10.02 -4.98 11.83
C ASP A 40 -10.58 -3.73 11.15
N VAL A 41 -9.79 -2.66 11.11
CA VAL A 41 -10.18 -1.38 10.53
C VAL A 41 -10.27 -1.46 9.00
N TYR A 42 -9.47 -2.31 8.35
CA TYR A 42 -9.59 -2.51 6.90
C TYR A 42 -10.89 -3.23 6.56
N SER A 43 -11.31 -4.19 7.39
CA SER A 43 -12.64 -4.79 7.30
C SER A 43 -13.75 -3.74 7.42
N TYR A 44 -13.59 -2.73 8.29
CA TYR A 44 -14.55 -1.62 8.39
C TYR A 44 -14.64 -0.78 7.11
N LEU A 45 -13.50 -0.49 6.47
CA LEU A 45 -13.53 0.21 5.18
C LEU A 45 -14.15 -0.65 4.08
N ALA A 46 -13.82 -1.94 4.06
CA ALA A 46 -14.31 -2.88 3.05
C ALA A 46 -15.84 -3.06 3.10
N VAL A 47 -16.44 -3.15 4.29
CA VAL A 47 -17.90 -3.40 4.41
C VAL A 47 -18.76 -2.31 3.78
N GLN A 48 -18.29 -1.06 3.76
CA GLN A 48 -18.99 0.08 3.15
C GLN A 48 -19.11 -0.04 1.62
N LEU A 49 -18.36 -0.96 1.00
CA LEU A 49 -18.37 -1.21 -0.45
C LEU A 49 -19.24 -2.40 -0.83
N LEU A 50 -19.57 -3.29 0.12
CA LEU A 50 -20.17 -4.58 -0.19
C LEU A 50 -21.61 -4.49 -0.71
N PRO A 51 -22.51 -3.63 -0.17
CA PRO A 51 -23.87 -3.55 -0.69
C PRO A 51 -23.92 -3.12 -2.16
N GLN A 52 -23.06 -2.19 -2.56
CA GLN A 52 -22.96 -1.73 -3.94
C GLN A 52 -22.27 -2.76 -4.83
N LEU A 53 -21.24 -3.45 -4.32
CA LEU A 53 -20.60 -4.55 -5.03
C LEU A 53 -21.62 -5.66 -5.33
N GLU A 54 -22.34 -6.12 -4.31
CA GLU A 54 -23.41 -7.11 -4.43
C GLU A 54 -24.41 -6.71 -5.50
N GLU A 55 -24.88 -5.47 -5.54
CA GLU A 55 -25.86 -5.01 -6.55
C GLU A 55 -25.42 -5.34 -7.98
N ILE A 56 -24.14 -5.06 -8.30
CA ILE A 56 -23.61 -5.23 -9.65
C ILE A 56 -22.99 -6.60 -9.93
N LEU A 57 -22.94 -7.52 -8.96
CA LEU A 57 -22.49 -8.89 -9.23
C LEU A 57 -23.47 -9.61 -10.15
N SER A 58 -22.93 -10.43 -11.05
CA SER A 58 -23.74 -11.38 -11.84
C SER A 58 -24.43 -12.40 -10.93
N PRO A 59 -25.57 -13.00 -11.38
CA PRO A 59 -26.25 -14.04 -10.61
C PRO A 59 -25.37 -15.25 -10.25
N GLU A 60 -24.34 -15.53 -11.06
CA GLU A 60 -23.39 -16.63 -10.82
C GLU A 60 -22.52 -16.42 -9.58
N LEU A 61 -22.26 -15.16 -9.21
CA LEU A 61 -21.46 -14.81 -8.02
C LEU A 61 -22.33 -14.45 -6.81
N LYS A 62 -23.65 -14.42 -6.97
CA LYS A 62 -24.58 -14.05 -5.91
C LYS A 62 -25.06 -15.28 -5.14
N PRO A 63 -25.27 -15.15 -3.82
CA PRO A 63 -24.90 -14.01 -2.99
C PRO A 63 -23.38 -13.93 -2.72
N LEU A 64 -22.85 -12.73 -2.49
CA LEU A 64 -21.49 -12.56 -1.96
C LEU A 64 -21.34 -13.36 -0.66
N LYS A 65 -20.34 -14.24 -0.62
CA LYS A 65 -20.02 -15.02 0.57
C LYS A 65 -19.19 -14.19 1.54
N VAL A 66 -19.62 -14.11 2.79
CA VAL A 66 -18.94 -13.37 3.86
C VAL A 66 -18.42 -14.35 4.90
N VAL A 67 -17.11 -14.31 5.15
CA VAL A 67 -16.43 -15.05 6.21
C VAL A 67 -16.00 -14.06 7.28
N ILE A 68 -16.53 -14.20 8.50
CA ILE A 68 -16.15 -13.39 9.66
C ILE A 68 -15.29 -14.24 10.57
N SER A 69 -13.99 -13.98 10.57
CA SER A 69 -13.04 -14.65 11.45
C SER A 69 -12.93 -13.93 12.79
N ASN A 70 -12.67 -14.71 13.84
CA ASN A 70 -12.26 -14.19 15.14
C ASN A 70 -10.73 -14.30 15.38
N GLN A 71 -9.99 -14.82 14.41
CA GLN A 71 -8.55 -15.05 14.52
C GLN A 71 -7.76 -14.08 13.66
N ARG A 72 -6.84 -13.36 14.32
CA ARG A 72 -5.87 -12.48 13.68
C ARG A 72 -4.77 -13.27 12.97
N GLY A 73 -4.39 -12.80 11.79
CA GLY A 73 -3.22 -13.28 11.05
C GLY A 73 -1.89 -12.85 11.69
N GLU A 74 -0.78 -13.40 11.21
CA GLU A 74 0.54 -13.05 11.72
C GLU A 74 0.90 -11.59 11.41
N ILE A 75 1.35 -10.86 12.43
CA ILE A 75 1.76 -9.45 12.30
C ILE A 75 3.12 -9.40 11.60
N PRO A 76 3.30 -8.57 10.55
CA PRO A 76 4.52 -8.55 9.78
C PRO A 76 5.68 -7.88 10.53
N ASN A 77 6.90 -8.09 10.03
CA ASN A 77 8.12 -7.37 10.42
C ASN A 77 8.42 -7.34 11.93
N GLN A 78 8.01 -8.36 12.68
CA GLN A 78 8.23 -8.45 14.13
C GLN A 78 7.61 -7.27 14.92
N MET A 79 6.68 -6.53 14.30
CA MET A 79 5.98 -5.42 14.97
C MET A 79 5.18 -5.97 16.15
N SER A 80 5.11 -5.17 17.22
CA SER A 80 4.16 -5.39 18.29
C SER A 80 2.73 -5.19 17.80
N PHE A 81 1.76 -5.69 18.58
CA PHE A 81 0.35 -5.48 18.26
C PHE A 81 -0.02 -3.99 18.23
N GLU A 82 0.51 -3.20 19.16
CA GLU A 82 0.22 -1.77 19.26
C GLU A 82 0.75 -1.01 18.05
N GLU A 83 1.98 -1.30 17.61
CA GLU A 83 2.56 -0.67 16.41
C GLU A 83 1.74 -1.01 15.15
N TRP A 84 1.38 -2.29 14.97
CA TRP A 84 0.56 -2.71 13.84
C TRP A 84 -0.81 -2.02 13.86
N GLN A 85 -1.45 -1.96 15.02
CA GLN A 85 -2.74 -1.31 15.18
C GLN A 85 -2.66 0.19 14.87
N ASN A 86 -1.66 0.89 15.40
CA ASN A 86 -1.46 2.31 15.15
C ASN A 86 -1.24 2.59 13.66
N TYR A 87 -0.41 1.76 13.00
CA TYR A 87 -0.25 1.81 11.55
C TYR A 87 -1.59 1.67 10.83
N CYS A 88 -2.35 0.61 11.11
CA CYS A 88 -3.61 0.31 10.42
C CYS A 88 -4.63 1.45 10.56
N ILE A 89 -4.74 2.02 11.77
CA ILE A 89 -5.67 3.12 12.05
C ILE A 89 -5.28 4.37 11.27
N ASN A 90 -3.99 4.72 11.25
CA ASN A 90 -3.50 5.89 10.54
C ASN A 90 -3.67 5.73 9.03
N ASP A 91 -3.32 4.57 8.49
CA ASP A 91 -3.51 4.26 7.07
C ASP A 91 -4.99 4.29 6.67
N ALA A 92 -5.87 3.66 7.48
CA ALA A 92 -7.31 3.67 7.23
C ALA A 92 -7.93 5.07 7.31
N LYS A 93 -7.40 5.97 8.15
CA LYS A 93 -7.82 7.38 8.19
C LYS A 93 -7.51 8.10 6.87
N ILE A 94 -6.38 7.80 6.25
CA ILE A 94 -5.98 8.40 4.97
C ILE A 94 -6.85 7.83 3.85
N LEU A 95 -6.99 6.50 3.79
CA LEU A 95 -7.85 5.82 2.83
C LEU A 95 -9.31 6.30 2.92
N SER A 96 -9.84 6.47 4.14
CA SER A 96 -11.23 6.91 4.32
C SER A 96 -11.48 8.31 3.78
N ARG A 97 -10.55 9.25 3.95
CA ARG A 97 -10.65 10.59 3.35
C ARG A 97 -10.65 10.53 1.83
N GLN A 98 -9.71 9.78 1.26
CA GLN A 98 -9.59 9.62 -0.19
C GLN A 98 -10.87 9.03 -0.80
N HIS A 99 -11.43 8.01 -0.15
CA HIS A 99 -12.62 7.31 -0.61
C HIS A 99 -13.94 7.89 -0.17
N ARG A 100 -13.91 8.91 0.69
CA ARG A 100 -15.09 9.45 1.36
C ARG A 100 -15.86 8.38 2.14
N PHE A 101 -15.13 7.43 2.72
CA PHE A 101 -15.71 6.47 3.68
C PHE A 101 -16.09 7.18 4.97
N SER A 102 -17.16 6.70 5.58
CA SER A 102 -17.51 7.10 6.94
C SER A 102 -16.44 6.60 7.90
N PHE A 103 -15.80 7.50 8.62
CA PHE A 103 -14.73 7.16 9.56
C PHE A 103 -14.74 8.14 10.74
N HIS A 104 -14.59 7.63 11.95
CA HIS A 104 -14.55 8.47 13.15
C HIS A 104 -13.20 9.21 13.22
N GLU A 105 -13.18 10.47 13.64
CA GLU A 105 -11.93 11.27 13.66
C GLU A 105 -10.87 10.68 14.61
N MET A 106 -11.33 10.09 15.70
CA MET A 106 -10.54 9.38 16.72
C MET A 106 -11.08 7.95 16.91
N PRO A 107 -10.81 7.02 15.99
CA PRO A 107 -11.30 5.66 16.09
C PRO A 107 -10.63 4.94 17.27
N GLU A 108 -11.36 4.03 17.91
CA GLU A 108 -10.85 3.17 18.98
C GLU A 108 -11.14 1.72 18.62
N LEU A 109 -10.31 0.81 19.11
CA LEU A 109 -10.59 -0.60 18.95
C LEU A 109 -11.90 -0.98 19.65
N PRO A 110 -12.75 -1.78 19.00
CA PRO A 110 -13.94 -2.30 19.65
C PRO A 110 -13.58 -3.18 20.86
N THR A 111 -14.33 -3.06 21.94
CA THR A 111 -14.11 -3.88 23.14
C THR A 111 -14.50 -5.34 22.91
N ALA A 112 -13.90 -6.27 23.67
CA ALA A 112 -14.24 -7.70 23.58
C ALA A 112 -15.74 -7.98 23.81
N GLU A 113 -16.40 -7.20 24.68
CA GLU A 113 -17.84 -7.30 24.88
C GLU A 113 -18.62 -6.86 23.63
N ALA A 114 -18.26 -5.73 23.03
CA ALA A 114 -18.90 -5.22 21.82
C ALA A 114 -18.73 -6.19 20.65
N LEU A 115 -17.53 -6.77 20.47
CA LEU A 115 -17.26 -7.78 19.45
C LEU A 115 -18.17 -9.01 19.61
N LYS A 116 -18.33 -9.52 20.84
CA LYS A 116 -19.22 -10.64 21.13
C LYS A 116 -20.70 -10.32 20.88
N GLN A 117 -21.12 -9.10 21.21
CA GLN A 117 -22.49 -8.63 20.93
C GLN A 117 -22.73 -8.55 19.42
N ALA A 118 -21.79 -7.98 18.66
CA ALA A 118 -21.83 -7.88 17.21
C ALA A 118 -21.91 -9.26 16.54
N GLU A 119 -21.03 -10.20 16.92
CA GLU A 119 -21.06 -11.57 16.41
C GLU A 119 -22.40 -12.26 16.70
N THR A 120 -22.95 -12.07 17.90
CA THR A 120 -24.26 -12.64 18.28
C THR A 120 -25.39 -12.09 17.41
N ILE A 121 -25.39 -10.79 17.11
CA ILE A 121 -26.39 -10.18 16.21
C ILE A 121 -26.26 -10.79 14.81
N LEU A 122 -25.04 -10.83 14.26
CA LEU A 122 -24.77 -11.30 12.91
C LEU A 122 -25.05 -12.80 12.74
N ARG A 123 -24.88 -13.63 13.78
CA ARG A 123 -25.22 -15.06 13.75
C ARG A 123 -26.72 -15.35 13.84
N ARG A 124 -27.49 -14.45 14.45
CA ARG A 124 -28.92 -14.66 14.72
C ARG A 124 -29.84 -13.92 13.76
N THR A 125 -29.32 -12.97 12.98
CA THR A 125 -30.14 -12.23 12.02
C THR A 125 -30.66 -13.15 10.89
N PRO A 126 -31.98 -13.07 10.58
CA PRO A 126 -32.57 -13.80 9.45
C PRO A 126 -32.36 -13.09 8.10
N LEU A 127 -31.79 -11.88 8.10
CA LEU A 127 -31.51 -11.13 6.87
C LEU A 127 -30.50 -11.87 5.99
N ARG A 128 -30.66 -11.76 4.66
CA ARG A 128 -29.84 -12.42 3.64
C ARG A 128 -29.51 -11.45 2.51
N GLY A 129 -28.52 -11.79 1.68
CA GLY A 129 -28.13 -10.99 0.52
C GLY A 129 -27.80 -9.54 0.90
N GLN A 130 -28.31 -8.58 0.14
CA GLN A 130 -28.02 -7.17 0.33
C GLN A 130 -28.47 -6.63 1.71
N ASP A 131 -29.60 -7.08 2.25
CA ASP A 131 -30.08 -6.67 3.58
C ASP A 131 -29.12 -7.13 4.70
N PHE A 132 -28.49 -8.30 4.54
CA PHE A 132 -27.45 -8.74 5.45
C PHE A 132 -26.19 -7.87 5.36
N LEU A 133 -25.81 -7.44 4.15
CA LEU A 133 -24.65 -6.57 3.95
C LEU A 133 -24.86 -5.18 4.55
N TYR A 134 -26.07 -4.60 4.43
CA TYR A 134 -26.40 -3.35 5.13
C TYR A 134 -26.34 -3.50 6.65
N LEU A 135 -26.87 -4.60 7.20
CA LEU A 135 -26.74 -4.87 8.64
C LEU A 135 -25.27 -5.04 9.05
N LEU A 136 -24.46 -5.70 8.21
CA LEU A 136 -23.04 -5.88 8.46
C LEU A 136 -22.32 -4.53 8.54
N GLU A 137 -22.53 -3.67 7.55
CA GLU A 137 -22.04 -2.30 7.52
C GLU A 137 -22.47 -1.51 8.78
N ASP A 138 -23.76 -1.55 9.14
CA ASP A 138 -24.29 -0.90 10.35
C ASP A 138 -23.62 -1.40 11.63
N ILE A 139 -23.38 -2.71 11.77
CA ILE A 139 -22.68 -3.27 12.93
C ILE A 139 -21.26 -2.73 13.01
N PHE A 140 -20.54 -2.66 11.89
CA PHE A 140 -19.21 -2.06 11.87
C PHE A 140 -19.25 -0.56 12.18
N HIS A 141 -20.22 0.21 11.67
CA HIS A 141 -20.41 1.61 12.09
C HIS A 141 -20.62 1.71 13.59
N MET A 142 -21.43 0.84 14.18
CA MET A 142 -21.65 0.87 15.63
C MET A 142 -20.38 0.58 16.43
N LEU A 143 -19.55 -0.36 15.96
CA LEU A 143 -18.27 -0.71 16.58
C LEU A 143 -17.24 0.43 16.47
N TRP A 144 -17.05 0.98 15.27
CA TRP A 144 -15.96 1.90 14.96
C TRP A 144 -16.30 3.39 15.16
N GLN A 145 -17.59 3.73 15.28
CA GLN A 145 -18.05 5.09 15.61
C GLN A 145 -18.57 5.22 17.05
N LYS A 146 -18.19 4.29 17.94
CA LYS A 146 -18.53 4.32 19.37
C LYS A 146 -20.04 4.34 19.67
N GLN A 147 -20.87 3.76 18.81
CA GLN A 147 -22.33 3.74 18.99
C GLN A 147 -22.80 2.52 19.81
N TYR A 148 -22.10 2.20 20.90
CA TYR A 148 -22.32 0.99 21.71
C TYR A 148 -23.74 0.89 22.31
N GLY A 149 -24.42 2.02 22.53
CA GLY A 149 -25.82 2.03 22.98
C GLY A 149 -26.79 1.41 21.97
N LYS A 150 -26.58 1.69 20.67
CA LYS A 150 -27.37 1.08 19.58
C LYS A 150 -27.06 -0.41 19.47
N LEU A 151 -25.78 -0.77 19.52
CA LEU A 151 -25.33 -2.17 19.48
C LEU A 151 -25.97 -3.02 20.58
N ARG A 152 -25.96 -2.53 21.82
CA ARG A 152 -26.58 -3.24 22.97
C ARG A 152 -28.08 -3.44 22.81
N THR A 153 -28.78 -2.46 22.24
CA THR A 153 -30.22 -2.54 21.97
C THR A 153 -30.50 -3.62 20.93
N LEU A 154 -29.76 -3.60 19.82
CA LEU A 154 -29.87 -4.57 18.74
C LEU A 154 -29.51 -5.99 19.21
N HIS A 155 -28.47 -6.12 20.04
CA HIS A 155 -28.09 -7.38 20.68
C HIS A 155 -29.20 -7.95 21.55
N THR A 156 -29.88 -7.11 22.34
CA THR A 156 -31.00 -7.53 23.18
C THR A 156 -32.16 -8.05 22.33
N MET A 157 -32.47 -7.36 21.22
CA MET A 157 -33.51 -7.78 20.28
C MET A 157 -33.15 -9.11 19.61
N ALA A 158 -31.95 -9.22 19.04
CA ALA A 158 -31.48 -10.44 18.39
C ALA A 158 -31.42 -11.64 19.37
N SER A 159 -31.03 -11.39 20.62
CA SER A 159 -30.92 -12.43 21.65
C SER A 159 -32.28 -12.99 22.09
N ARG A 160 -33.32 -12.15 22.10
CA ARG A 160 -34.67 -12.52 22.56
C ARG A 160 -35.56 -13.07 21.46
N HIS A 161 -35.44 -12.53 20.24
CA HIS A 161 -36.42 -12.77 19.18
C HIS A 161 -35.92 -13.72 18.08
N HIS A 162 -34.61 -13.97 17.99
CA HIS A 162 -34.05 -14.78 16.91
C HIS A 162 -33.19 -15.95 17.42
N GLN A 163 -33.32 -17.07 16.72
CA GLN A 163 -32.47 -18.25 16.90
C GLN A 163 -31.21 -18.14 16.02
N LEU A 164 -30.20 -18.95 16.33
CA LEU A 164 -29.02 -19.09 15.46
C LEU A 164 -29.46 -19.46 14.05
N GLN A 165 -28.92 -18.74 13.07
CA GLN A 165 -29.20 -18.91 11.65
C GLN A 165 -27.96 -19.48 10.97
N ASP A 166 -28.15 -20.52 10.15
CA ASP A 166 -27.09 -21.18 9.41
C ASP A 166 -27.31 -20.99 7.90
N PHE A 167 -26.41 -20.23 7.26
CA PHE A 167 -26.48 -19.89 5.85
C PHE A 167 -25.10 -20.08 5.23
N SER A 168 -25.03 -20.78 4.09
CA SER A 168 -23.75 -21.09 3.40
C SER A 168 -22.96 -19.87 2.97
N GLU A 169 -23.65 -18.76 2.70
CA GLU A 169 -23.06 -17.48 2.31
C GLU A 169 -22.52 -16.66 3.50
N ARG A 170 -22.76 -17.08 4.75
CA ARG A 170 -22.28 -16.38 5.94
C ARG A 170 -21.62 -17.36 6.90
N VAL A 171 -20.30 -17.35 6.87
CA VAL A 171 -19.47 -18.27 7.66
C VAL A 171 -18.81 -17.50 8.80
N PHE A 172 -18.74 -18.13 9.97
CA PHE A 172 -17.95 -17.63 11.08
C PHE A 172 -16.96 -18.71 11.49
N ASP A 173 -15.67 -18.41 11.41
CA ASP A 173 -14.62 -19.39 11.63
C ASP A 173 -13.40 -18.79 12.35
N THR A 174 -12.31 -19.53 12.32
CA THR A 174 -11.00 -19.15 12.90
C THR A 174 -9.94 -19.02 11.80
N THR A 175 -10.32 -18.75 10.56
CA THR A 175 -9.35 -18.56 9.47
C THR A 175 -8.48 -17.34 9.80
N PRO A 176 -7.14 -17.43 9.89
CA PRO A 176 -6.33 -16.28 10.24
C PRO A 176 -6.45 -15.16 9.19
N VAL A 177 -6.90 -13.98 9.60
CA VAL A 177 -7.04 -12.80 8.73
C VAL A 177 -6.19 -11.67 9.32
N LEU A 178 -5.13 -11.24 8.61
CA LEU A 178 -4.33 -10.08 9.03
C LEU A 178 -5.08 -8.77 8.73
N ALA A 179 -5.47 -8.60 7.46
CA ALA A 179 -6.30 -7.53 6.93
C ALA A 179 -7.32 -8.12 5.96
N SER A 180 -8.49 -7.48 5.83
CA SER A 180 -9.55 -7.97 4.94
C SER A 180 -9.11 -8.21 3.49
N TYR A 181 -9.64 -9.27 2.88
CA TYR A 181 -9.36 -9.62 1.49
C TYR A 181 -10.54 -10.36 0.85
N PHE A 182 -10.66 -10.24 -0.47
CA PHE A 182 -11.52 -11.08 -1.29
C PHE A 182 -10.75 -12.30 -1.80
N ASP A 183 -11.38 -13.46 -1.84
CA ASP A 183 -10.94 -14.63 -2.60
C ASP A 183 -11.85 -14.85 -3.81
N PHE A 184 -11.23 -15.00 -4.99
CA PHE A 184 -11.91 -15.33 -6.23
C PHE A 184 -11.07 -16.30 -7.04
N GLY A 185 -11.57 -17.53 -7.23
CA GLY A 185 -10.89 -18.61 -7.94
C GLY A 185 -9.48 -18.90 -7.40
N GLY A 186 -9.35 -18.92 -6.06
CA GLY A 186 -8.10 -19.18 -5.34
C GLY A 186 -7.08 -18.04 -5.38
N ARG A 187 -7.50 -16.83 -5.78
CA ARG A 187 -6.67 -15.63 -5.73
C ARG A 187 -7.19 -14.65 -4.70
N GLN A 188 -6.27 -14.14 -3.90
CA GLN A 188 -6.55 -13.12 -2.91
C GLN A 188 -6.35 -11.70 -3.46
N TYR A 189 -7.25 -10.80 -3.05
CA TYR A 189 -7.27 -9.38 -3.38
C TYR A 189 -7.48 -8.61 -2.08
N HIS A 190 -6.52 -7.79 -1.66
CA HIS A 190 -6.70 -6.95 -0.47
C HIS A 190 -7.90 -6.02 -0.64
N ALA A 191 -8.80 -5.98 0.35
CA ALA A 191 -10.18 -5.58 0.08
C ALA A 191 -10.30 -4.15 -0.46
N VAL A 192 -9.62 -3.17 0.14
CA VAL A 192 -9.64 -1.78 -0.35
C VAL A 192 -8.63 -1.60 -1.48
N ASP A 193 -7.37 -1.99 -1.27
CA ASP A 193 -6.27 -1.72 -2.20
C ASP A 193 -6.40 -2.40 -3.57
N ASP A 194 -6.99 -3.61 -3.62
CA ASP A 194 -7.13 -4.40 -4.83
C ASP A 194 -8.55 -4.43 -5.40
N LEU A 195 -9.52 -3.71 -4.83
CA LEU A 195 -10.91 -3.79 -5.28
C LEU A 195 -11.05 -3.43 -6.77
N LEU A 196 -10.33 -2.39 -7.21
CA LEU A 196 -10.36 -2.02 -8.63
C LEU A 196 -9.76 -3.13 -9.52
N ARG A 197 -8.73 -3.82 -9.04
CA ARG A 197 -8.13 -4.97 -9.74
C ARG A 197 -9.11 -6.14 -9.82
N LEU A 198 -9.81 -6.42 -8.73
CA LEU A 198 -10.86 -7.43 -8.68
C LEU A 198 -11.99 -7.08 -9.65
N THR A 199 -12.55 -5.89 -9.56
CA THR A 199 -13.70 -5.47 -10.37
C THR A 199 -13.37 -5.39 -11.86
N ARG A 200 -12.18 -4.92 -12.24
CA ARG A 200 -11.69 -4.99 -13.64
C ARG A 200 -11.65 -6.43 -14.15
N ARG A 201 -11.22 -7.38 -13.31
CA ARG A 201 -11.21 -8.81 -13.65
C ARG A 201 -12.62 -9.39 -13.79
N LEU A 202 -13.50 -9.09 -12.84
CA LEU A 202 -14.90 -9.53 -12.89
C LEU A 202 -15.57 -8.98 -14.16
N LYS A 203 -15.34 -7.70 -14.50
CA LYS A 203 -15.81 -7.06 -15.73
C LYS A 203 -15.31 -7.78 -16.98
N GLN A 204 -14.01 -8.09 -17.05
CA GLN A 204 -13.39 -8.82 -18.16
C GLN A 204 -14.01 -10.21 -18.37
N GLN A 205 -14.41 -10.87 -17.29
CA GLN A 205 -15.07 -12.18 -17.33
C GLN A 205 -16.61 -12.08 -17.46
N LYS A 206 -17.16 -10.87 -17.65
CA LYS A 206 -18.61 -10.60 -17.73
C LYS A 206 -19.39 -11.01 -16.48
N LEU A 207 -18.73 -10.99 -15.32
CA LEU A 207 -19.30 -11.32 -14.02
C LEU A 207 -19.85 -10.10 -13.27
N LEU A 208 -19.88 -8.93 -13.92
CA LEU A 208 -20.55 -7.71 -13.44
C LEU A 208 -21.70 -7.33 -14.38
N THR A 209 -22.83 -6.95 -13.81
CA THR A 209 -24.03 -6.45 -14.52
C THR A 209 -24.00 -4.92 -14.71
N GLY A 210 -23.19 -4.22 -13.91
CA GLY A 210 -23.04 -2.76 -13.94
C GLY A 210 -21.58 -2.32 -13.98
N ASN A 211 -21.36 -1.00 -14.09
CA ASN A 211 -20.02 -0.43 -13.98
C ASN A 211 -19.66 -0.25 -12.49
N PRO A 212 -18.49 -0.75 -12.06
CA PRO A 212 -18.00 -0.53 -10.71
C PRO A 212 -17.58 0.94 -10.55
N ILE A 213 -18.35 1.73 -9.81
CA ILE A 213 -17.98 3.11 -9.41
C ILE A 213 -17.73 3.09 -7.91
N PHE A 214 -16.68 2.38 -7.49
CA PHE A 214 -16.43 2.14 -6.06
C PHE A 214 -15.37 3.05 -5.48
N LEU A 215 -14.33 3.39 -6.24
CA LEU A 215 -13.08 3.94 -5.73
C LEU A 215 -12.37 4.77 -6.81
N ILE A 216 -11.63 5.80 -6.36
CA ILE A 216 -10.58 6.46 -7.16
C ILE A 216 -9.50 5.42 -7.47
N ASN A 217 -8.86 5.47 -8.65
CA ASN A 217 -7.86 4.47 -9.00
C ASN A 217 -6.49 4.77 -8.36
N HIS A 218 -6.14 4.07 -7.28
CA HIS A 218 -4.89 4.23 -6.52
C HIS A 218 -3.58 3.97 -7.27
N ILE A 219 -3.67 3.49 -8.52
CA ILE A 219 -2.53 3.11 -9.34
C ILE A 219 -2.72 3.65 -10.77
N GLU A 220 -3.53 4.69 -10.95
CA GLU A 220 -3.39 5.58 -12.12
C GLU A 220 -2.46 6.72 -11.71
N TRP A 221 -1.17 6.38 -11.73
CA TRP A 221 -0.07 7.32 -11.69
C TRP A 221 -0.34 8.44 -12.71
N ARG A 222 -0.07 9.69 -12.33
CA ARG A 222 -0.37 10.93 -13.06
C ARG A 222 -1.81 11.50 -12.99
N GLU A 223 -2.80 10.82 -12.42
CA GLU A 223 -4.18 11.37 -12.31
C GLU A 223 -4.32 12.47 -11.25
N HIS A 224 -3.39 12.53 -10.30
CA HIS A 224 -3.39 13.49 -9.20
C HIS A 224 -2.25 14.49 -9.31
N LEU A 225 -1.65 14.66 -10.49
CA LEU A 225 -0.66 15.71 -10.67
C LEU A 225 -1.31 17.05 -10.41
N ILE A 226 -0.69 17.84 -9.54
CA ILE A 226 -1.05 19.25 -9.36
C ILE A 226 -0.73 19.94 -10.68
N SER A 227 -1.77 20.18 -11.47
CA SER A 227 -1.66 20.78 -12.79
C SER A 227 -1.80 22.30 -12.76
N ASP A 228 -2.31 22.85 -11.65
CA ASP A 228 -2.37 24.28 -11.45
C ASP A 228 -0.96 24.84 -11.23
N ALA A 229 -0.60 25.86 -11.99
CA ALA A 229 0.77 26.40 -11.99
C ALA A 229 1.10 27.17 -10.72
N GLU A 230 0.11 27.77 -10.06
CA GLU A 230 0.30 28.51 -8.81
C GLU A 230 0.54 27.52 -7.67
N GLU A 231 -0.35 26.53 -7.52
CA GLU A 231 -0.21 25.44 -6.55
C GLU A 231 1.12 24.68 -6.74
N LEU A 232 1.52 24.41 -7.98
CA LEU A 232 2.78 23.73 -8.29
C LEU A 232 4.00 24.57 -7.88
N ASN A 233 4.01 25.86 -8.21
CA ASN A 233 5.11 26.76 -7.81
C ASN A 233 5.21 26.89 -6.28
N GLU A 234 4.07 26.90 -5.59
CA GLU A 234 4.04 26.90 -4.13
C GLU A 234 4.67 25.64 -3.56
N ILE A 235 4.28 24.46 -4.04
CA ILE A 235 4.87 23.18 -3.61
C ILE A 235 6.37 23.13 -3.90
N GLN A 236 6.78 23.51 -5.10
CA GLN A 236 8.20 23.54 -5.47
C GLN A 236 9.00 24.49 -4.57
N GLY A 237 8.39 25.60 -4.15
CA GLY A 237 8.97 26.58 -3.23
C GLY A 237 9.05 26.12 -1.77
N LEU A 238 8.33 25.05 -1.39
CA LEU A 238 8.42 24.44 -0.07
C LEU A 238 9.61 23.47 0.07
N ASP A 239 10.35 23.22 -1.01
CA ASP A 239 11.55 22.38 -1.05
C ASP A 239 11.35 21.00 -0.39
N PRO A 240 10.42 20.17 -0.92
CA PRO A 240 10.08 18.90 -0.30
C PRO A 240 11.27 17.93 -0.32
N GLU A 241 11.50 17.22 0.78
CA GLU A 241 12.51 16.17 0.85
C GLU A 241 11.86 14.79 0.96
N LEU A 242 12.42 13.80 0.27
CA LEU A 242 11.90 12.44 0.30
C LEU A 242 13.02 11.42 0.54
N ASP A 243 12.97 10.76 1.70
CA ASP A 243 13.88 9.68 2.06
C ASP A 243 13.30 8.33 1.65
N LEU A 244 14.06 7.53 0.90
CA LEU A 244 13.70 6.17 0.50
C LEU A 244 14.59 5.12 1.15
N TYR A 245 14.00 4.29 2.00
CA TYR A 245 14.64 3.12 2.59
C TYR A 245 14.32 1.89 1.74
N ILE A 246 15.34 1.36 1.05
CA ILE A 246 15.16 0.37 0.00
C ILE A 246 15.93 -0.92 0.24
N ALA A 247 15.27 -2.06 0.05
CA ALA A 247 15.95 -3.34 -0.10
C ALA A 247 16.42 -3.50 -1.54
N LEU A 248 17.72 -3.65 -1.75
CA LEU A 248 18.33 -3.68 -3.08
C LEU A 248 17.96 -4.94 -3.88
N GLU A 249 17.64 -6.04 -3.18
CA GLU A 249 17.17 -7.30 -3.74
C GLU A 249 15.67 -7.34 -4.05
N ASP A 250 14.92 -6.27 -3.77
CA ASP A 250 13.49 -6.17 -4.05
C ASP A 250 13.24 -5.36 -5.35
N PRO A 251 12.62 -5.94 -6.39
CA PRO A 251 12.29 -5.20 -7.61
C PRO A 251 11.30 -4.07 -7.37
N ILE A 252 10.49 -4.13 -6.31
CA ILE A 252 9.57 -3.05 -5.93
C ILE A 252 10.34 -1.79 -5.56
N SER A 253 11.49 -1.93 -4.88
CA SER A 253 12.39 -0.80 -4.58
C SER A 253 12.90 -0.11 -5.85
N TRP A 254 13.29 -0.90 -6.86
CA TRP A 254 13.75 -0.38 -8.15
C TRP A 254 12.62 0.36 -8.88
N LEU A 255 11.47 -0.29 -9.04
CA LEU A 255 10.32 0.29 -9.72
C LEU A 255 9.88 1.60 -9.07
N LEU A 256 9.89 1.65 -7.73
CA LEU A 256 9.57 2.84 -6.98
C LEU A 256 10.59 3.97 -7.21
N LEU A 257 11.89 3.68 -7.00
CA LEU A 257 12.93 4.69 -7.16
C LEU A 257 12.91 5.27 -8.58
N ALA A 258 12.83 4.41 -9.58
CA ALA A 258 12.81 4.81 -10.97
C ALA A 258 11.60 5.70 -11.27
N TYR A 259 10.39 5.28 -10.89
CA TYR A 259 9.20 6.10 -11.09
C TYR A 259 9.32 7.46 -10.40
N ILE A 260 9.68 7.50 -9.12
CA ILE A 260 9.75 8.76 -8.37
C ILE A 260 10.78 9.68 -9.00
N LYS A 261 11.96 9.15 -9.35
CA LYS A 261 13.01 9.94 -9.98
C LYS A 261 12.63 10.45 -11.37
N GLU A 262 12.02 9.61 -12.20
CA GLU A 262 11.70 9.93 -13.60
C GLU A 262 10.46 10.84 -13.74
N GLU A 263 9.50 10.73 -12.82
CA GLU A 263 8.19 11.36 -12.97
C GLU A 263 7.87 12.43 -11.93
N LEU A 264 8.32 12.27 -10.68
CA LEU A 264 7.89 13.12 -9.56
C LEU A 264 8.96 14.10 -9.11
N ALA A 265 10.21 13.66 -9.03
CA ALA A 265 11.28 14.41 -8.37
C ALA A 265 11.51 15.77 -9.04
N ASP A 266 11.71 15.77 -10.36
CA ASP A 266 11.90 17.00 -11.12
C ASP A 266 10.60 17.82 -11.22
N PHE A 267 9.44 17.16 -11.30
CA PHE A 267 8.15 17.84 -11.44
C PHE A 267 7.79 18.65 -10.19
N TYR A 268 8.00 18.09 -9.01
CA TYR A 268 7.67 18.72 -7.73
C TYR A 268 8.88 19.37 -7.03
N ASN A 269 10.06 19.37 -7.66
CA ASN A 269 11.32 19.79 -7.05
C ASN A 269 11.61 19.06 -5.72
N ILE A 270 11.41 17.74 -5.70
CA ILE A 270 11.67 16.90 -4.52
C ILE A 270 13.16 16.59 -4.41
N HIS A 271 13.76 16.95 -3.28
CA HIS A 271 15.10 16.51 -2.90
C HIS A 271 15.06 15.04 -2.45
N LEU A 272 15.57 14.15 -3.31
CA LEU A 272 15.52 12.71 -3.07
C LEU A 272 16.75 12.24 -2.29
N ASN A 273 16.53 11.45 -1.23
CA ASN A 273 17.58 10.74 -0.50
C ASN A 273 17.35 9.24 -0.54
N VAL A 274 18.41 8.45 -0.64
CA VAL A 274 18.30 6.99 -0.70
C VAL A 274 19.14 6.31 0.40
N TYR A 275 18.50 5.40 1.12
CA TYR A 275 19.07 4.65 2.23
C TYR A 275 19.02 3.16 1.88
N PRO A 276 20.09 2.60 1.28
CA PRO A 276 20.15 1.16 1.01
C PRO A 276 20.15 0.38 2.32
N LEU A 277 19.29 -0.64 2.40
CA LEU A 277 19.21 -1.51 3.58
C LEU A 277 20.16 -2.70 3.46
N SER A 278 20.45 -3.33 4.59
CA SER A 278 21.09 -4.64 4.56
C SER A 278 20.17 -5.69 3.92
N TYR A 279 20.72 -6.86 3.62
CA TYR A 279 19.94 -7.93 2.99
C TYR A 279 18.76 -8.36 3.87
N ARG A 280 17.53 -8.24 3.37
CA ARG A 280 16.29 -8.56 4.10
C ARG A 280 15.71 -9.92 3.73
N GLY A 281 16.42 -10.71 2.92
CA GLY A 281 15.97 -12.06 2.53
C GLY A 281 14.68 -12.05 1.71
N ARG A 282 14.42 -10.97 0.95
CA ARG A 282 13.21 -10.82 0.13
C ARG A 282 13.24 -11.65 -1.17
N ASP A 283 13.92 -12.80 -1.08
CA ASP A 283 13.87 -14.05 -1.85
C ASP A 283 12.67 -14.27 -2.77
N GLY A 284 11.48 -14.23 -2.18
CA GLY A 284 10.23 -14.43 -2.88
C GLY A 284 9.55 -13.10 -3.11
N PHE A 285 9.51 -12.62 -4.35
CA PHE A 285 8.64 -11.50 -4.72
C PHE A 285 7.55 -11.97 -5.68
N ASP A 286 6.40 -11.29 -5.65
CA ASP A 286 5.31 -11.54 -6.61
C ASP A 286 5.71 -11.00 -7.98
N TRP A 287 6.19 -11.89 -8.85
CA TRP A 287 6.49 -11.62 -10.25
C TRP A 287 5.30 -11.01 -11.01
N GLY A 288 4.10 -11.46 -10.70
CA GLY A 288 2.89 -10.93 -11.29
C GLY A 288 2.66 -9.48 -10.86
N LEU A 289 2.94 -9.14 -9.60
CA LEU A 289 2.88 -7.77 -9.11
C LEU A 289 3.95 -6.89 -9.78
N ALA A 290 5.23 -7.28 -9.74
CA ALA A 290 6.33 -6.54 -10.36
C ALA A 290 6.08 -6.30 -11.87
N THR A 291 5.63 -7.32 -12.61
CA THR A 291 5.30 -7.18 -14.05
C THR A 291 4.14 -6.23 -14.29
N ARG A 292 3.10 -6.28 -13.46
CA ARG A 292 1.96 -5.36 -13.59
C ARG A 292 2.38 -3.92 -13.32
N LEU A 293 3.21 -3.71 -12.31
CA LEU A 293 3.70 -2.39 -11.92
C LEU A 293 4.60 -1.80 -12.99
N SER A 294 5.60 -2.56 -13.46
CA SER A 294 6.47 -2.18 -14.58
C SER A 294 5.68 -1.71 -15.81
N LYS A 295 4.64 -2.46 -16.21
CA LYS A 295 3.79 -2.07 -17.34
C LYS A 295 2.95 -0.81 -17.09
N ARG A 296 2.69 -0.46 -15.83
CA ARG A 296 1.90 0.72 -15.45
C ARG A 296 2.75 1.96 -15.29
N THR A 297 3.94 1.82 -14.73
CA THR A 297 4.90 2.91 -14.55
C THR A 297 5.76 3.15 -15.78
N GLU A 298 5.68 2.28 -16.79
CA GLU A 298 6.56 2.27 -17.97
C GLU A 298 8.05 2.05 -17.63
N VAL A 299 8.35 1.69 -16.38
CA VAL A 299 9.70 1.35 -15.92
C VAL A 299 9.96 -0.14 -16.20
N GLU A 300 10.99 -0.43 -16.97
CA GLU A 300 11.43 -1.81 -17.21
C GLU A 300 12.06 -2.42 -15.96
N PHE A 301 11.89 -3.73 -15.76
CA PHE A 301 12.55 -4.49 -14.68
C PHE A 301 13.08 -5.85 -15.15
N THR A 302 13.24 -6.05 -16.46
CA THR A 302 13.85 -7.25 -17.05
C THR A 302 14.66 -6.90 -18.30
N PRO A 303 15.69 -7.67 -18.67
CA PRO A 303 16.26 -8.82 -17.96
C PRO A 303 16.95 -8.43 -16.66
N PHE A 304 16.90 -9.31 -15.66
CA PHE A 304 17.63 -9.09 -14.41
C PHE A 304 18.47 -10.30 -14.00
N CYS A 305 19.50 -10.03 -13.20
CA CYS A 305 20.18 -11.02 -12.39
C CYS A 305 19.97 -10.63 -10.93
N ARG A 306 19.18 -11.42 -10.22
CA ARG A 306 18.67 -11.04 -8.91
C ARG A 306 19.81 -10.82 -7.91
N PRO A 307 19.85 -9.70 -7.17
CA PRO A 307 20.78 -9.52 -6.07
C PRO A 307 20.58 -10.60 -5.01
N THR A 308 21.68 -11.01 -4.40
CA THR A 308 21.70 -11.91 -3.25
C THR A 308 22.45 -11.23 -2.11
N VAL A 309 22.48 -11.88 -0.95
CA VAL A 309 23.32 -11.44 0.18
C VAL A 309 24.77 -11.09 -0.23
N GLN A 310 25.38 -11.85 -1.16
CA GLN A 310 26.74 -11.56 -1.65
C GLN A 310 26.85 -10.33 -2.57
N SER A 311 25.73 -9.82 -3.08
CA SER A 311 25.67 -8.66 -3.98
C SER A 311 25.42 -7.36 -3.23
N ILE A 312 24.78 -7.39 -2.06
CA ILE A 312 24.37 -6.20 -1.31
C ILE A 312 25.57 -5.33 -0.92
N LEU A 313 26.61 -5.92 -0.31
CA LEU A 313 27.78 -5.16 0.11
C LEU A 313 28.53 -4.53 -1.08
N PRO A 314 28.80 -5.25 -2.20
CA PRO A 314 29.33 -4.61 -3.41
C PRO A 314 28.46 -3.47 -3.95
N MET A 315 27.14 -3.63 -3.97
CA MET A 315 26.23 -2.57 -4.42
C MET A 315 26.34 -1.32 -3.53
N ALA A 316 26.28 -1.51 -2.22
CA ALA A 316 26.43 -0.43 -1.25
C ALA A 316 27.82 0.23 -1.34
N GLN A 317 28.88 -0.54 -1.58
CA GLN A 317 30.22 -0.01 -1.78
C GLN A 317 30.29 0.94 -2.98
N LEU A 318 29.70 0.58 -4.13
CA LEU A 318 29.63 1.48 -5.29
C LEU A 318 28.85 2.75 -4.94
N TYR A 319 27.70 2.61 -4.28
CA TYR A 319 26.86 3.73 -3.86
C TYR A 319 27.60 4.73 -2.96
N TYR A 320 28.21 4.26 -1.87
CA TYR A 320 28.90 5.12 -0.91
C TYR A 320 30.26 5.62 -1.39
N SER A 321 30.79 5.08 -2.50
CA SER A 321 31.99 5.63 -3.15
C SER A 321 31.67 6.82 -4.07
N CYS A 322 30.40 7.12 -4.32
CA CYS A 322 29.97 8.31 -5.05
C CYS A 322 29.81 9.52 -4.10
N PRO A 323 30.09 10.76 -4.57
CA PRO A 323 29.80 11.98 -3.82
C PRO A 323 28.32 12.09 -3.45
N GLU A 324 28.00 12.76 -2.35
CA GLU A 324 26.63 12.83 -1.81
C GLU A 324 25.63 13.36 -2.83
N GLU A 325 25.99 14.43 -3.56
CA GLU A 325 25.18 15.05 -4.62
C GLU A 325 24.84 14.08 -5.78
N GLY A 326 25.70 13.08 -6.03
CA GLY A 326 25.51 12.09 -7.11
C GLY A 326 24.97 10.75 -6.66
N ARG A 327 24.66 10.57 -5.37
CA ARG A 327 24.28 9.27 -4.79
C ARG A 327 22.97 8.73 -5.34
N VAL A 328 21.98 9.59 -5.54
CA VAL A 328 20.68 9.19 -6.12
C VAL A 328 20.86 8.62 -7.52
N ASP A 329 21.58 9.34 -8.38
CA ASP A 329 21.88 8.89 -9.75
C ASP A 329 22.71 7.61 -9.75
N ALA A 330 23.69 7.51 -8.84
CA ALA A 330 24.48 6.30 -8.68
C ALA A 330 23.59 5.10 -8.29
N MET A 331 22.69 5.25 -7.31
CA MET A 331 21.78 4.18 -6.91
C MET A 331 20.83 3.79 -8.05
N TYR A 332 20.29 4.78 -8.77
CA TYR A 332 19.47 4.54 -9.95
C TYR A 332 20.22 3.69 -10.99
N GLN A 333 21.46 4.06 -11.34
CA GLN A 333 22.28 3.29 -12.28
C GLN A 333 22.64 1.89 -11.76
N ILE A 334 22.92 1.75 -10.46
CA ILE A 334 23.21 0.46 -9.82
C ILE A 334 22.00 -0.48 -9.92
N LEU A 335 20.81 -0.01 -9.55
CA LEU A 335 19.60 -0.81 -9.62
C LEU A 335 19.20 -1.08 -11.07
N GLN A 336 19.33 -0.11 -11.98
CA GLN A 336 19.08 -0.30 -13.40
C GLN A 336 20.01 -1.39 -13.97
N ALA A 337 21.30 -1.38 -13.65
CA ALA A 337 22.25 -2.40 -14.09
C ALA A 337 21.83 -3.82 -13.68
N VAL A 338 21.32 -3.98 -12.46
CA VAL A 338 20.87 -5.27 -11.93
C VAL A 338 19.52 -5.69 -12.52
N TRP A 339 18.54 -4.79 -12.46
CA TRP A 339 17.14 -5.09 -12.71
C TRP A 339 16.75 -4.97 -14.18
N THR A 340 17.52 -4.27 -15.02
CA THR A 340 17.18 -4.13 -16.46
C THR A 340 18.28 -4.64 -17.39
N ARG A 341 19.53 -4.74 -16.91
CA ARG A 341 20.68 -5.18 -17.72
C ARG A 341 21.26 -6.52 -17.29
N GLY A 342 20.62 -7.21 -16.34
CA GLY A 342 21.04 -8.55 -15.93
C GLY A 342 22.40 -8.65 -15.24
N ARG A 343 22.94 -7.54 -14.69
CA ARG A 343 24.27 -7.56 -14.08
C ARG A 343 24.26 -8.16 -12.68
N ASP A 344 25.17 -9.10 -12.47
CA ASP A 344 25.49 -9.66 -11.15
C ASP A 344 26.64 -8.89 -10.48
N LEU A 345 26.34 -8.04 -9.50
CA LEU A 345 27.36 -7.23 -8.83
C LEU A 345 28.19 -7.98 -7.77
N SER A 346 27.93 -9.27 -7.55
CA SER A 346 28.87 -10.16 -6.85
C SER A 346 29.98 -10.69 -7.78
N TYR A 347 29.87 -10.47 -9.10
CA TYR A 347 30.84 -10.90 -10.09
C TYR A 347 31.76 -9.75 -10.49
N THR A 348 33.06 -9.92 -10.23
CA THR A 348 34.08 -8.86 -10.38
C THR A 348 34.06 -8.13 -11.72
N PRO A 349 33.92 -8.78 -12.89
CA PRO A 349 33.85 -8.04 -14.17
C PRO A 349 32.64 -7.11 -14.28
N HIS A 350 31.47 -7.52 -13.76
CA HIS A 350 30.29 -6.63 -13.77
C HIS A 350 30.46 -5.47 -12.77
N PHE A 351 31.02 -5.76 -11.60
CA PHE A 351 31.32 -4.75 -10.59
C PHE A 351 32.29 -3.69 -11.14
N ASN A 352 33.43 -4.12 -11.70
CA ASN A 352 34.44 -3.22 -12.25
C ASN A 352 33.91 -2.40 -13.43
N ALA A 353 33.10 -3.00 -14.30
CA ALA A 353 32.46 -2.28 -15.41
C ALA A 353 31.51 -1.18 -14.89
N LEU A 354 30.69 -1.49 -13.89
CA LEU A 354 29.79 -0.51 -13.30
C LEU A 354 30.56 0.57 -12.50
N GLN A 355 31.63 0.19 -11.81
CA GLN A 355 32.52 1.16 -11.13
C GLN A 355 33.07 2.20 -12.12
N GLN A 356 33.50 1.76 -13.31
CA GLN A 356 33.97 2.65 -14.37
C GLN A 356 32.85 3.52 -14.95
N GLU A 357 31.66 2.95 -15.16
CA GLU A 357 30.48 3.71 -15.63
C GLU A 357 30.06 4.80 -14.65
N LEU A 358 30.17 4.54 -13.34
CA LEU A 358 29.92 5.50 -12.27
C LEU A 358 31.06 6.52 -12.08
N GLY A 359 32.17 6.39 -12.82
CA GLY A 359 33.33 7.28 -12.70
C GLY A 359 34.11 7.14 -11.39
N ILE A 360 33.97 6.01 -10.68
CA ILE A 360 34.58 5.81 -9.35
C ILE A 360 36.06 5.40 -9.52
N GLY A 361 36.96 6.36 -9.31
CA GLY A 361 38.41 6.12 -9.37
C GLY A 361 38.93 5.28 -8.20
N GLN A 362 38.40 5.52 -7.00
CA GLN A 362 38.77 4.81 -5.77
C GLN A 362 37.51 4.50 -4.96
N LEU A 363 37.44 3.28 -4.41
CA LEU A 363 36.37 2.90 -3.51
C LEU A 363 36.59 3.53 -2.13
N THR A 364 35.50 3.91 -1.46
CA THR A 364 35.58 4.47 -0.09
C THR A 364 36.17 3.46 0.90
N GLU A 365 36.92 3.95 1.88
CA GLU A 365 37.46 3.19 3.01
C GLU A 365 36.51 3.15 4.21
N GLU A 366 35.34 3.79 4.11
CA GLU A 366 34.31 3.76 5.15
C GLU A 366 33.79 2.35 5.43
N ASP A 367 33.34 2.13 6.67
CA ASP A 367 32.68 0.88 7.05
C ASP A 367 31.24 0.85 6.50
N ILE A 368 31.10 0.30 5.30
CA ILE A 368 29.80 0.16 4.62
C ILE A 368 28.84 -0.75 5.41
N GLN A 369 29.35 -1.75 6.15
CA GLN A 369 28.47 -2.61 6.94
C GLN A 369 27.87 -1.83 8.11
N ALA A 370 28.64 -0.94 8.73
CA ALA A 370 28.11 -0.03 9.75
C ALA A 370 27.05 0.90 9.16
N LYS A 371 27.32 1.52 7.99
CA LYS A 371 26.33 2.39 7.29
C LYS A 371 25.01 1.67 7.00
N LEU A 372 25.06 0.43 6.51
CA LEU A 372 23.85 -0.35 6.25
C LEU A 372 23.06 -0.66 7.53
N LYS A 373 23.76 -0.95 8.64
CA LYS A 373 23.11 -1.15 9.94
C LYS A 373 22.48 0.13 10.48
N ASP A 374 23.12 1.27 10.29
CA ASP A 374 22.56 2.57 10.66
C ASP A 374 21.27 2.83 9.87
N ASN A 375 21.27 2.55 8.55
CA ASN A 375 20.07 2.66 7.72
C ASN A 375 18.97 1.69 8.16
N ASP A 376 19.32 0.45 8.54
CA ASP A 376 18.36 -0.52 9.06
C ASP A 376 17.69 -0.01 10.34
N MET A 377 18.48 0.53 11.28
CA MET A 377 17.95 1.13 12.51
C MET A 377 17.02 2.31 12.22
N LEU A 378 17.42 3.22 11.33
CA LEU A 378 16.59 4.35 10.92
C LEU A 378 15.27 3.89 10.29
N CYS A 379 15.32 2.86 9.44
CA CYS A 379 14.13 2.28 8.81
C CYS A 379 13.21 1.59 9.84
N GLU A 380 13.79 0.89 10.83
CA GLU A 380 13.01 0.20 11.88
C GLU A 380 12.30 1.20 12.78
N MET A 381 12.92 2.35 13.08
CA MET A 381 12.30 3.46 13.83
C MET A 381 11.08 4.07 13.11
N LYS A 382 10.90 3.81 11.81
CA LYS A 382 9.71 4.26 11.05
C LYS A 382 8.48 3.39 11.30
N SER A 383 8.63 2.23 11.95
CA SER A 383 7.56 1.31 12.35
C SER A 383 6.58 0.97 11.21
N GLN A 384 7.12 0.67 10.02
CA GLN A 384 6.31 0.33 8.84
C GLN A 384 6.25 -1.20 8.61
N PRO A 385 5.11 -1.72 8.13
CA PRO A 385 4.88 -3.18 8.01
C PRO A 385 5.47 -3.80 6.75
N ASN A 386 5.99 -2.99 5.81
CA ASN A 386 6.59 -3.51 4.59
C ASN A 386 7.59 -2.51 4.00
N LEU A 387 8.42 -2.98 3.08
CA LEU A 387 9.35 -2.19 2.29
C LEU A 387 8.81 -1.97 0.86
N PRO A 388 9.33 -0.97 0.14
CA PRO A 388 10.19 0.12 0.62
C PRO A 388 9.44 1.08 1.56
N VAL A 389 10.18 1.80 2.41
CA VAL A 389 9.64 2.83 3.30
C VAL A 389 10.02 4.21 2.76
N LEU A 390 9.07 5.13 2.82
CA LEU A 390 9.23 6.52 2.39
C LEU A 390 8.96 7.46 3.57
N GLU A 391 9.77 8.49 3.70
CA GLU A 391 9.50 9.63 4.59
C GLU A 391 9.54 10.92 3.78
N LEU A 392 8.37 11.55 3.62
CA LEU A 392 8.23 12.84 2.98
C LEU A 392 8.26 13.94 4.05
N ARG A 393 9.19 14.88 3.91
CA ARG A 393 9.26 16.10 4.73
C ARG A 393 8.90 17.30 3.87
N ILE A 394 7.94 18.09 4.34
CA ILE A 394 7.49 19.32 3.69
C ILE A 394 6.87 20.23 4.74
N ASP A 395 7.14 21.53 4.67
CA ASP A 395 6.57 22.53 5.59
C ASP A 395 6.72 22.18 7.09
N ASN A 396 7.91 21.71 7.49
CA ASN A 396 8.23 21.23 8.85
C ASN A 396 7.38 20.06 9.36
N GLN A 397 6.61 19.40 8.48
CA GLN A 397 5.86 18.18 8.76
C GLN A 397 6.61 16.96 8.20
N SER A 398 6.46 15.80 8.85
CA SER A 398 7.02 14.52 8.38
C SER A 398 5.91 13.49 8.25
N PHE A 399 5.89 12.83 7.09
CA PHE A 399 4.90 11.82 6.73
C PHE A 399 5.61 10.53 6.33
N VAL A 400 5.32 9.45 7.07
CA VAL A 400 5.93 8.14 6.84
C VAL A 400 4.89 7.18 6.28
N PHE A 401 5.21 6.55 5.16
CA PHE A 401 4.37 5.55 4.50
C PHE A 401 5.25 4.52 3.80
N ASN A 402 4.63 3.48 3.25
CA ASN A 402 5.37 2.36 2.69
C ASN A 402 4.66 1.73 1.49
N SER A 403 5.41 0.94 0.73
CA SER A 403 4.92 0.20 -0.44
C SER A 403 4.52 1.09 -1.62
N LEU A 404 4.43 0.46 -2.79
CA LEU A 404 3.94 1.09 -4.00
C LEU A 404 2.45 1.49 -3.92
N TYR A 405 1.67 0.85 -3.05
CA TYR A 405 0.24 1.16 -2.89
C TYR A 405 -0.03 2.50 -2.21
N ARG A 406 1.01 3.22 -1.79
CA ARG A 406 0.91 4.50 -1.09
C ARG A 406 1.75 5.61 -1.72
N VAL A 407 2.33 5.41 -2.89
CA VAL A 407 3.16 6.46 -3.54
C VAL A 407 2.33 7.69 -3.87
N TRP A 408 1.07 7.48 -4.27
CA TRP A 408 0.08 8.55 -4.50
C TRP A 408 -0.15 9.43 -3.26
N MET A 409 0.29 9.00 -2.07
CA MET A 409 0.23 9.82 -0.87
C MET A 409 1.10 11.07 -1.00
N ILE A 410 2.16 11.06 -1.81
CA ILE A 410 3.00 12.24 -2.05
C ILE A 410 2.11 13.40 -2.54
N GLU A 411 1.35 13.18 -3.62
CA GLU A 411 0.48 14.21 -4.19
C GLU A 411 -0.67 14.60 -3.26
N SER A 412 -1.21 13.63 -2.51
CA SER A 412 -2.27 13.90 -1.53
C SER A 412 -1.77 14.72 -0.34
N ILE A 413 -0.53 14.49 0.12
CA ILE A 413 0.11 15.28 1.18
C ILE A 413 0.33 16.70 0.68
N PHE A 414 0.87 16.89 -0.53
CA PHE A 414 1.04 18.21 -1.12
C PHE A 414 -0.28 18.99 -1.19
N SER A 415 -1.35 18.35 -1.67
CA SER A 415 -2.68 18.98 -1.72
C SER A 415 -3.17 19.39 -0.32
N ASN A 416 -3.00 18.54 0.69
CA ASN A 416 -3.40 18.84 2.06
C ASN A 416 -2.58 19.99 2.68
N VAL A 417 -1.27 20.03 2.43
CA VAL A 417 -0.39 21.10 2.94
C VAL A 417 -0.79 22.45 2.33
N LEU A 418 -1.07 22.50 1.02
CA LEU A 418 -1.60 23.71 0.38
C LEU A 418 -2.94 24.14 0.99
N GLU A 419 -3.87 23.19 1.17
CA GLU A 419 -5.16 23.49 1.81
C GLU A 419 -5.00 24.06 3.23
N GLU A 420 -4.08 23.52 4.04
CA GLU A 420 -3.81 24.00 5.39
C GLU A 420 -3.22 25.41 5.36
N LYS A 421 -2.27 25.67 4.46
CA LYS A 421 -1.65 26.98 4.25
C LYS A 421 -2.66 28.04 3.80
N TYR A 422 -3.51 27.73 2.82
CA TYR A 422 -4.57 28.65 2.41
C TYR A 422 -5.59 28.91 3.53
N LYS A 423 -5.88 27.93 4.39
CA LYS A 423 -6.74 28.13 5.57
C LYS A 423 -6.07 29.05 6.60
N SER A 424 -4.77 28.91 6.85
CA SER A 424 -4.05 29.80 7.78
C SER A 424 -3.92 31.22 7.25
N ASP A 425 -3.67 31.40 5.95
CA ASP A 425 -3.52 32.72 5.34
C ASP A 425 -4.85 33.49 5.39
N ASN A 426 -5.96 32.84 5.03
CA ASN A 426 -7.30 33.43 5.12
C ASN A 426 -7.72 33.79 6.56
N GLN A 427 -7.34 32.98 7.55
CA GLN A 427 -7.58 33.31 8.97
C GLN A 427 -6.78 34.53 9.39
N THR A 428 -5.49 34.58 9.03
CA THR A 428 -4.61 35.70 9.31
C THR A 428 -5.12 37.00 8.69
N GLU A 429 -5.52 36.97 7.41
CA GLU A 429 -6.13 38.11 6.73
C GLU A 429 -7.46 38.54 7.37
N SER A 430 -8.29 37.58 7.77
CA SER A 430 -9.55 37.89 8.45
C SER A 430 -9.32 38.55 9.82
N GLU A 431 -8.28 38.16 10.56
CA GLU A 431 -7.93 38.76 11.85
C GLU A 431 -7.33 40.16 11.68
N LEU A 432 -6.46 40.36 10.69
CA LEU A 432 -5.91 41.66 10.33
C LEU A 432 -7.03 42.66 9.94
N ASN A 433 -7.96 42.24 9.08
CA ASN A 433 -9.11 43.05 8.67
C ASN A 433 -10.04 43.39 9.84
N LYS A 434 -10.27 42.47 10.78
CA LYS A 434 -11.04 42.76 12.01
C LYS A 434 -10.32 43.76 12.91
N HIS A 435 -9.00 43.69 13.00
CA HIS A 435 -8.21 44.65 13.78
C HIS A 435 -8.21 46.05 13.16
N GLU A 436 -8.15 46.17 11.84
CA GLU A 436 -8.25 47.47 11.16
C GLU A 436 -9.65 48.08 11.31
N GLN A 437 -10.72 47.29 11.21
CA GLN A 437 -12.08 47.76 11.45
C GLN A 437 -12.35 48.14 12.91
N SER A 438 -11.66 47.53 13.89
CA SER A 438 -11.78 47.89 15.30
C SER A 438 -11.03 49.17 15.70
N LYS A 439 -10.16 49.68 14.81
CA LYS A 439 -9.38 50.90 15.00
C LYS A 439 -9.96 52.12 14.26
N SER A 440 -10.97 51.92 13.41
CA SER A 440 -11.79 52.97 12.80
C SER A 440 -13.08 53.17 13.58
#